data_AF-A0A1K2IA92-F1
#
_entry.id   AF-A0A1K2IA92-F1
#
_cell.length_a   1.000
_cell.length_b   1.000
_cell.length_c   1.000
_cell.angle_alpha   90.00
_cell.angle_beta   90.00
_cell.angle_gamma   90.00
#
_symmetry.space_group_name_H-M   'P 1'
#
loop_
_entity.id
_entity.type
_entity.pdbx_description
1 polymer ?
#
loop_
_entity_poly.entity_id
_entity_poly.type
_entity_poly.pdbx_seq_one_letter_code
_entity_poly.pdbx_strand_id
1 'polypeptide(L)'
;MFIPCNEANHVCDKTQYKESTLWEKIKLNLHLIYCKACRKYTKSNSKLTHSIKVSNVECMDKKCKEAMKKNFEKALKDQINQ
;
A
#
# COMPACT_ATOMS: atom_id res chain seq x y z
N MET A 1 -10.47 19.51 -9.78
CA MET A 1 -10.98 20.63 -8.99
C MET A 1 -12.06 20.19 -8.00
N PHE A 2 -12.35 18.88 -7.93
CA PHE A 2 -13.59 18.33 -7.38
C PHE A 2 -13.42 17.44 -6.14
N ILE A 3 -12.17 17.18 -5.72
CA ILE A 3 -11.88 16.42 -4.50
C ILE A 3 -10.81 17.17 -3.69
N PRO A 4 -10.91 17.21 -2.35
CA PRO A 4 -9.87 17.71 -1.47
C PRO A 4 -8.51 17.03 -1.68
N CYS A 5 -7.41 17.72 -1.39
CA CYS A 5 -6.06 17.17 -1.57
C CYS A 5 -5.80 15.92 -0.73
N ASN A 6 -6.36 15.83 0.48
CA ASN A 6 -6.26 14.63 1.32
C ASN A 6 -6.97 13.44 0.65
N GLU A 7 -8.14 13.65 0.05
CA GLU A 7 -8.84 12.61 -0.72
C GLU A 7 -8.04 12.24 -1.97
N ALA A 8 -7.48 13.21 -2.69
CA ALA A 8 -6.63 12.94 -3.85
C ALA A 8 -5.39 12.11 -3.50
N ASN A 9 -4.72 12.42 -2.38
CA ASN A 9 -3.59 11.64 -1.89
C ASN A 9 -4.02 10.23 -1.48
N HIS A 10 -5.16 10.09 -0.79
CA HIS A 10 -5.70 8.78 -0.44
C HIS A 10 -6.04 7.93 -1.67
N VAL A 11 -6.65 8.52 -2.70
CA VAL A 11 -6.89 7.82 -3.99
C VAL A 11 -5.58 7.47 -4.69
N CYS A 12 -4.55 8.31 -4.58
CA CYS A 12 -3.22 8.01 -5.10
C CYS A 12 -2.62 6.77 -4.42
N ASP A 13 -2.78 6.63 -3.09
CA ASP A 13 -2.34 5.46 -2.33
C ASP A 13 -3.14 4.21 -2.72
N LYS A 14 -4.46 4.32 -2.77
CA LYS A 14 -5.33 3.22 -3.26
C LYS A 14 -4.91 2.77 -4.66
N THR A 15 -4.53 3.70 -5.53
CA THR A 15 -4.06 3.38 -6.89
C THR A 15 -2.78 2.56 -6.86
N GLN A 16 -1.83 2.87 -5.97
CA GLN A 16 -0.59 2.11 -5.79
C GLN A 16 -0.86 0.65 -5.39
N TYR A 17 -1.85 0.42 -4.52
CA TYR A 17 -2.23 -0.93 -4.07
C TYR A 17 -3.28 -1.63 -4.95
N LYS A 18 -3.66 -1.02 -6.09
CA LYS A 18 -4.73 -1.51 -6.99
C LYS A 18 -6.11 -1.60 -6.33
N GLU A 19 -6.37 -0.75 -5.34
CA GLU A 19 -7.61 -0.67 -4.56
C GLU A 19 -8.54 0.46 -5.02
N SER A 20 -8.08 1.30 -5.95
CA SER A 20 -8.87 2.40 -6.52
C SER A 20 -9.77 1.93 -7.67
N THR A 21 -11.02 2.39 -7.66
CA THR A 21 -11.98 2.25 -8.75
C THR A 21 -11.61 3.10 -9.97
N LEU A 22 -12.22 2.82 -11.12
CA LEU A 22 -12.01 3.60 -12.35
C LEU A 22 -12.44 5.07 -12.18
N TRP A 23 -13.57 5.32 -11.51
CA TRP A 23 -14.08 6.67 -11.25
C TRP A 23 -13.15 7.49 -10.36
N GLU A 24 -12.58 6.88 -9.31
CA GLU A 24 -11.59 7.52 -8.45
C GLU A 24 -10.34 7.95 -9.25
N LYS A 25 -9.86 7.10 -10.15
CA LYS A 25 -8.71 7.43 -11.03
C LYS A 25 -9.00 8.60 -11.96
N ILE A 26 -10.20 8.67 -12.54
CA ILE A 26 -10.59 9.81 -13.40
C ILE A 26 -10.59 11.11 -12.58
N LYS A 27 -11.22 11.10 -11.39
CA LYS A 27 -11.22 12.27 -10.49
C LYS A 27 -9.81 12.69 -10.07
N LEU A 28 -8.95 11.74 -9.74
CA LEU A 28 -7.55 11.99 -9.41
C LEU A 28 -6.82 12.65 -10.59
N ASN A 29 -6.92 12.09 -11.80
CA ASN A 29 -6.28 12.66 -12.99
C ASN A 29 -6.71 14.11 -13.25
N LEU A 30 -8.01 14.41 -13.10
CA LEU A 30 -8.51 15.78 -13.17
C LEU A 30 -7.95 16.69 -12.06
N HIS A 31 -7.78 16.17 -10.83
CA HIS A 31 -7.13 16.91 -9.72
C HIS A 31 -5.67 17.25 -10.05
N LEU A 32 -4.94 16.32 -10.66
CA LEU A 32 -3.52 16.47 -10.99
C LEU A 32 -3.24 17.49 -12.10
N ILE A 33 -4.22 17.88 -12.91
CA ILE A 33 -4.04 18.89 -13.99
C ILE A 33 -3.63 20.26 -13.44
N TYR A 34 -4.12 20.66 -12.27
CA TYR A 34 -3.83 22.00 -11.70
C TYR A 34 -3.07 21.93 -10.37
N CYS A 35 -3.20 20.86 -9.57
CA CYS A 35 -2.59 20.79 -8.25
C CYS A 35 -1.14 20.32 -8.31
N LYS A 36 -0.18 21.27 -8.27
CA LYS A 36 1.26 20.98 -8.26
C LYS A 36 1.68 20.10 -7.07
N ALA A 37 1.10 20.31 -5.89
CA ALA A 37 1.42 19.54 -4.69
C ALA A 37 1.04 18.06 -4.85
N CYS A 38 -0.18 17.78 -5.30
CA CYS A 38 -0.63 16.41 -5.55
C CYS A 38 0.15 15.75 -6.70
N ARG A 39 0.54 16.50 -7.75
CA ARG A 39 1.47 15.96 -8.77
C ARG A 39 2.80 15.50 -8.18
N LYS A 40 3.38 16.30 -7.27
CA LYS A 40 4.62 15.93 -6.57
C LYS A 40 4.41 14.66 -5.74
N TYR A 41 3.31 14.59 -5.00
CA TYR A 41 2.95 13.42 -4.20
C TYR A 41 2.81 12.16 -5.08
N THR A 42 1.99 12.21 -6.13
CA THR A 42 1.79 11.09 -7.06
C THR A 42 3.09 10.64 -7.73
N LYS A 43 3.98 11.58 -8.08
CA LYS A 43 5.31 11.26 -8.63
C LYS A 43 6.17 10.52 -7.60
N SER A 44 6.21 10.98 -6.35
CA SER A 44 6.93 10.30 -5.27
C SER A 44 6.38 8.91 -5.00
N ASN A 45 5.05 8.75 -4.95
CA ASN A 45 4.40 7.45 -4.72
C ASN A 45 4.68 6.46 -5.86
N SER A 46 4.63 6.94 -7.10
CA SER A 46 4.96 6.14 -8.28
C SER A 46 6.42 5.69 -8.26
N LYS A 47 7.35 6.58 -7.84
CA LYS A 47 8.77 6.23 -7.68
C LYS A 47 8.95 5.17 -6.59
N LEU A 48 8.30 5.31 -5.44
CA LEU A 48 8.35 4.33 -4.35
C LEU A 48 7.85 2.96 -4.82
N THR A 49 6.68 2.92 -5.48
CA THR A 49 6.12 1.69 -6.06
C THR A 49 7.09 1.03 -7.03
N HIS A 50 7.72 1.81 -7.90
CA HIS A 50 8.69 1.30 -8.86
C HIS A 50 9.92 0.73 -8.15
N SER A 51 10.51 1.48 -7.19
CA SER A 51 11.66 1.03 -6.39
C SER A 51 11.39 -0.30 -5.68
N ILE A 52 10.22 -0.46 -5.07
CA ILE A 52 9.84 -1.73 -4.42
C ILE A 52 9.75 -2.86 -5.44
N LYS A 53 9.10 -2.63 -6.59
CA LYS A 53 8.97 -3.65 -7.65
C LYS A 53 10.31 -4.09 -8.22
N VAL A 54 11.25 -3.17 -8.43
CA VAL A 54 12.57 -3.52 -9.00
C VAL A 54 13.52 -4.11 -7.95
N SER A 55 13.30 -3.84 -6.67
CA SER A 55 14.12 -4.42 -5.60
C SER A 55 13.91 -5.93 -5.40
N ASN A 56 13.02 -6.56 -6.19
CA ASN A 56 12.73 -8.00 -6.16
C ASN A 56 12.60 -8.54 -4.73
N VAL A 57 11.88 -7.79 -3.87
CA VAL A 57 11.76 -8.13 -2.46
C VAL A 57 11.15 -9.52 -2.34
N GLU A 58 11.90 -10.43 -1.74
CA GLU A 58 11.40 -11.77 -1.42
C GLU A 58 10.52 -11.66 -0.18
N CYS A 59 9.20 -11.68 -0.41
CA CYS A 59 8.23 -11.71 0.67
C CYS A 59 8.15 -13.13 1.25
N MET A 60 8.08 -13.23 2.58
CA MET A 60 7.83 -14.49 3.27
C MET A 60 6.58 -15.16 2.72
N ASP A 61 6.70 -16.43 2.32
CA ASP A 61 5.57 -17.18 1.80
C ASP A 61 4.54 -17.45 2.89
N LYS A 62 3.29 -17.67 2.46
CA LYS A 62 2.16 -17.87 3.37
C LYS A 62 2.36 -19.10 4.28
N LYS A 63 2.97 -20.17 3.79
CA LYS A 63 3.19 -21.40 4.57
C LYS A 63 4.22 -21.17 5.67
N CYS A 64 5.33 -20.50 5.36
CA CYS A 64 6.31 -20.09 6.38
C CYS A 64 5.66 -19.21 7.44
N LYS A 65 4.84 -18.23 7.05
CA LYS A 65 4.15 -17.36 7.99
C LYS A 65 3.17 -18.13 8.90
N GLU A 66 2.42 -19.08 8.34
CA GLU A 66 1.51 -19.95 9.10
C GLU A 66 2.27 -20.89 10.04
N ALA A 67 3.40 -21.45 9.60
CA ALA A 67 4.26 -22.29 10.42
C ALA A 67 4.86 -21.52 11.60
N MET A 68 5.38 -20.30 11.36
CA MET A 68 5.86 -19.42 12.41
C MET A 68 4.76 -19.09 13.43
N LYS A 69 3.55 -18.79 12.97
CA LYS A 69 2.41 -18.52 13.85
C LYS A 69 2.07 -19.73 14.73
N LYS A 70 1.98 -20.94 14.15
CA LYS A 70 1.73 -22.17 14.91
C LYS A 70 2.81 -22.45 15.96
N ASN A 71 4.07 -22.28 15.58
CA ASN A 71 5.19 -22.48 16.49
C ASN A 71 5.16 -21.47 17.65
N PHE A 72 4.85 -20.22 17.35
CA PHE A 72 4.70 -19.17 18.35
C PHE A 72 3.55 -19.46 19.31
N GLU A 73 2.37 -19.84 18.82
CA GLU A 73 1.22 -20.21 19.64
C GLU A 73 1.50 -21.43 20.52
N LYS A 74 2.23 -22.42 20.01
CA LYS A 74 2.67 -23.58 20.79
C LYS A 74 3.59 -23.15 21.94
N ALA A 75 4.62 -22.35 21.64
CA ALA A 75 5.54 -21.85 22.66
C ALA A 75 4.83 -21.03 23.75
N LEU A 76 3.83 -20.21 23.38
CA LEU A 76 3.02 -19.49 24.37
C LEU A 76 2.23 -20.43 25.29
N LYS A 77 1.63 -21.50 24.74
CA LYS A 77 0.92 -22.49 25.57
C LYS A 77 1.88 -23.24 26.49
N ASP A 78 3.04 -23.63 25.99
CA ASP A 78 4.05 -24.34 26.77
C ASP A 78 4.58 -23.47 27.93
N GLN A 79 4.68 -22.15 27.75
CA GLN A 79 5.03 -21.20 28.82
C GLN A 79 3.91 -20.98 29.86
N ILE A 80 2.64 -21.05 29.44
CA ILE A 80 1.49 -20.90 30.36
C ILE A 80 1.28 -22.17 31.20
N ASN A 81 1.64 -23.33 30.65
CA ASN A 81 1.50 -24.64 31.31
C ASN A 81 2.74 -25.02 32.14
N GLN A 82 3.76 -24.15 32.20
CA GLN A 82 4.92 -24.24 33.08
C GLN A 82 4.67 -23.48 34.38
#